data_AF-A0A536EFN6-F1
#
_entry.id   AF-A0A536EFN6-F1
#
_cell.length_a   1.000
_cell.length_b   1.000
_cell.length_c   1.000
_cell.angle_alpha   90.00
_cell.angle_beta   90.00
_cell.angle_gamma   90.00
#
_symmetry.space_group_name_H-M   'P 1'
#
loop_
_entity.id
_entity.type
_entity.pdbx_description
1 polymer ?
#
loop_
_entity_poly.entity_id
_entity_poly.type
_entity_poly.pdbx_seq_one_letter_code
_entity_poly.pdbx_strand_id
1 'polypeptide(L)'
;MPDDRPGRPRPDDHGRPAGPRPFRPAPRMDYGQPLMHTLRLRDGDREIEVSGSAGFIRQMLDDIPALWARLEGATPPQPASIRMPEPPRETALTDGG
;
A
#
# COMPACT_ATOMS: atom_id res chain seq x y z
N MET A 1 -14.48 -64.31 1.30
CA MET A 1 -14.28 -64.39 2.77
C MET A 1 -12.99 -63.62 3.08
N PRO A 2 -12.94 -62.88 4.20
CA PRO A 2 -12.54 -61.46 4.26
C PRO A 2 -11.04 -61.20 4.49
N ASP A 3 -10.65 -59.97 4.15
CA ASP A 3 -9.34 -59.33 4.31
C ASP A 3 -8.77 -59.50 5.73
N ASP A 4 -7.57 -60.09 5.82
CA ASP A 4 -6.76 -60.21 7.02
C ASP A 4 -5.95 -58.91 7.24
N ARG A 5 -6.50 -57.98 8.03
CA ARG A 5 -5.73 -56.84 8.59
C ARG A 5 -6.18 -56.54 10.02
N PRO A 6 -5.51 -57.10 11.03
CA PRO A 6 -5.54 -56.54 12.37
C PRO A 6 -4.51 -55.41 12.47
N GLY A 7 -4.92 -54.26 13.02
CA GLY A 7 -3.95 -53.34 13.63
C GLY A 7 -3.77 -51.97 12.98
N ARG A 8 -4.86 -51.21 12.81
CA ARG A 8 -4.73 -49.75 12.98
C ARG A 8 -5.38 -49.36 14.31
N PRO A 9 -4.59 -49.07 15.36
CA PRO A 9 -5.12 -48.36 16.50
C PRO A 9 -5.66 -47.01 16.00
N ARG A 10 -6.86 -46.65 16.47
CA ARG A 10 -7.39 -45.28 16.38
C ARG A 10 -6.28 -44.30 16.78
N PRO A 11 -6.15 -43.12 16.14
CA PRO A 11 -5.37 -42.07 16.75
C PRO A 11 -6.04 -41.76 18.10
N ASP A 12 -5.28 -42.00 19.16
CA ASP A 12 -5.58 -41.59 20.53
C ASP A 12 -6.23 -40.20 20.53
N ASP A 13 -7.48 -40.16 20.96
CA ASP A 13 -8.10 -38.97 21.52
C ASP A 13 -7.51 -38.77 22.93
N HIS A 14 -6.22 -38.43 22.98
CA HIS A 14 -5.53 -38.06 24.21
C HIS A 14 -5.50 -36.55 24.32
N GLY A 15 -6.56 -36.03 24.95
CA GLY A 15 -6.51 -34.99 25.96
C GLY A 15 -5.68 -33.76 25.59
N ARG A 16 -6.30 -32.80 24.91
CA ARG A 16 -5.87 -31.39 25.03
C ARG A 16 -6.98 -30.60 25.68
N PRO A 17 -6.71 -29.81 26.74
CA PRO A 17 -7.71 -28.88 27.22
C PRO A 17 -8.02 -27.91 26.08
N ALA A 18 -9.30 -27.77 25.74
CA ALA A 18 -9.83 -26.73 24.87
C ALA A 18 -9.74 -25.36 25.57
N GLY A 19 -8.53 -25.01 26.04
CA GLY A 19 -8.24 -23.71 26.61
C GLY A 19 -8.23 -22.65 25.51
N PRO A 20 -8.48 -21.38 25.86
CA PRO A 20 -8.35 -20.28 24.92
C PRO A 20 -6.96 -20.31 24.31
N ARG A 21 -6.89 -20.37 22.97
CA ARG A 21 -5.61 -20.31 22.27
C ARG A 21 -4.95 -18.98 22.66
N PRO A 22 -3.69 -18.98 23.11
CA PRO A 22 -3.00 -17.73 23.41
C PRO A 22 -3.02 -16.84 22.18
N PHE A 23 -3.26 -15.53 22.37
CA PHE A 23 -3.11 -14.54 21.31
C PHE A 23 -1.72 -14.71 20.71
N ARG A 24 -1.67 -15.28 19.50
CA ARG A 24 -0.45 -15.30 18.71
C ARG A 24 -0.42 -13.97 17.96
N PRO A 25 0.51 -13.05 18.29
CA PRO A 25 0.69 -11.89 17.45
C PRO A 25 0.96 -12.36 16.02
N ALA A 26 0.32 -11.71 15.05
CA ALA A 26 0.55 -11.99 13.65
C ALA A 26 2.07 -11.94 13.37
N PRO A 27 2.61 -12.85 12.55
CA PRO A 27 4.02 -12.84 12.21
C PRO A 27 4.37 -11.43 11.71
N ARG A 28 5.27 -10.75 12.43
CA ARG A 28 5.77 -9.45 12.02
C ARG A 28 6.46 -9.68 10.68
N MET A 29 5.95 -9.05 9.64
CA MET A 29 6.64 -9.02 8.35
C MET A 29 8.04 -8.44 8.60
N ASP A 30 9.06 -9.23 8.31
CA ASP A 30 10.45 -8.84 8.44
C ASP A 30 10.72 -7.77 7.37
N TYR A 31 10.85 -6.52 7.79
CA TYR A 31 11.26 -5.39 6.94
C TYR A 31 12.80 -5.32 6.84
N GLY A 32 13.51 -6.43 7.04
CA GLY A 32 14.97 -6.49 7.18
C GLY A 32 15.76 -6.26 5.88
N GLN A 33 15.06 -6.03 4.76
CA GLN A 33 15.63 -5.50 3.54
C GLN A 33 14.80 -4.25 3.20
N PRO A 34 15.40 -3.12 2.78
CA PRO A 34 14.61 -2.04 2.19
C PRO A 34 13.88 -2.68 1.01
N LEU A 35 12.57 -2.86 1.14
CA LEU A 35 11.78 -3.48 0.11
C LEU A 35 11.75 -2.47 -1.03
N MET A 36 12.68 -2.65 -1.97
CA MET A 36 12.81 -1.73 -3.09
C MET A 36 11.57 -1.91 -3.96
N HIS A 37 10.69 -0.94 -3.84
CA HIS A 37 9.46 -0.85 -4.60
C HIS A 37 9.75 -0.11 -5.90
N THR A 38 9.50 -0.74 -7.03
CA THR A 38 9.72 -0.15 -8.34
C THR A 38 8.44 -0.12 -9.13
N LEU A 39 8.25 0.98 -9.86
CA LEU A 39 7.12 1.22 -10.75
C LEU A 39 7.69 1.75 -12.05
N ARG A 40 7.36 1.11 -13.17
CA ARG A 40 7.73 1.54 -14.51
C ARG A 40 6.47 1.62 -15.36
N LEU A 41 6.25 2.76 -16.01
CA LEU A 41 5.10 3.00 -16.88
C LEU A 41 5.57 3.25 -18.32
N ARG A 42 4.81 2.76 -19.29
CA ARG A 42 5.05 2.98 -20.71
C ARG A 42 3.73 3.28 -21.42
N ASP A 43 3.74 4.25 -22.33
CA ASP A 43 2.55 4.80 -22.97
C ASP A 43 2.72 4.78 -24.52
N GLY A 44 2.25 3.70 -25.15
CA GLY A 44 2.12 3.39 -26.57
C GLY A 44 1.54 1.97 -26.72
N ASP A 45 2.36 0.97 -27.03
CA ASP A 45 2.10 -0.42 -26.60
C ASP A 45 2.19 -0.48 -25.05
N ARG A 46 1.18 0.05 -24.35
CA ARG A 46 1.29 0.55 -22.96
C ARG A 46 1.52 -0.58 -21.95
N GLU A 47 2.64 -0.56 -21.25
CA GLU A 47 3.02 -1.55 -20.24
C GLU A 47 3.21 -0.87 -18.87
N ILE A 48 2.73 -1.52 -17.80
CA ILE A 48 3.02 -1.13 -16.41
C ILE A 48 3.69 -2.34 -15.73
N GLU A 49 4.90 -2.13 -15.23
CA GLU A 49 5.62 -3.10 -14.41
C GLU A 49 5.68 -2.59 -12.97
N VAL A 50 5.19 -3.41 -12.04
CA VAL A 50 5.21 -3.12 -10.59
C VAL A 50 5.94 -4.25 -9.89
N SER A 51 7.04 -3.93 -9.20
CA SER A 51 7.78 -4.89 -8.38
C SER A 51 7.87 -4.40 -6.94
N GLY A 52 7.69 -5.31 -5.97
CA GLY A 52 7.72 -4.94 -4.56
C GLY A 52 6.95 -5.93 -3.67
N SER A 53 6.48 -5.45 -2.52
CA SER A 53 5.62 -6.26 -1.65
C SER A 53 4.27 -6.50 -2.30
N ALA A 54 3.61 -7.58 -1.91
CA ALA A 54 2.23 -7.85 -2.31
C ALA A 54 1.27 -6.69 -1.96
N GLY A 55 1.46 -6.04 -0.81
CA GLY A 55 0.68 -4.87 -0.41
C GLY A 55 0.91 -3.66 -1.32
N PHE A 56 2.18 -3.36 -1.64
CA PHE A 56 2.53 -2.29 -2.57
C PHE A 56 1.99 -2.56 -3.97
N ILE A 57 2.15 -3.79 -4.49
CA ILE A 57 1.64 -4.18 -5.80
C ILE A 57 0.12 -3.98 -5.84
N ARG A 58 -0.60 -4.43 -4.82
CA ARG A 58 -2.05 -4.27 -4.76
C ARG A 58 -2.48 -2.80 -4.74
N GLN A 59 -1.85 -1.98 -3.89
CA GLN A 59 -2.11 -0.55 -3.86
C GLN A 59 -1.86 0.11 -5.22
N MET A 60 -0.73 -0.22 -5.86
CA MET A 60 -0.40 0.34 -7.16
C MET A 60 -1.40 -0.07 -8.24
N LEU A 61 -1.84 -1.34 -8.26
CA LEU A 61 -2.87 -1.83 -9.19
C LEU A 61 -4.20 -1.09 -9.01
N ASP A 62 -4.58 -0.79 -7.77
CA ASP A 62 -5.79 -0.03 -7.45
C ASP A 62 -5.68 1.44 -7.95
N ASP A 63 -4.49 2.02 -7.91
CA ASP A 63 -4.21 3.40 -8.35
C ASP A 63 -3.98 3.56 -9.88
N ILE A 64 -3.83 2.45 -10.63
CA ILE A 64 -3.57 2.47 -12.09
C ILE A 64 -4.53 3.38 -12.87
N PRO A 65 -5.86 3.33 -12.68
CA PRO A 65 -6.78 4.19 -13.45
C PRO A 65 -6.54 5.68 -13.22
N ALA A 66 -6.21 6.05 -11.97
CA ALA A 66 -5.89 7.42 -11.61
C ALA A 66 -4.51 7.86 -12.13
N LEU A 67 -3.58 6.93 -12.32
CA LEU A 67 -2.29 7.19 -12.95
C LEU A 67 -2.44 7.38 -14.48
N TRP A 68 -3.23 6.53 -15.14
CA TRP A 68 -3.52 6.67 -16.56
C TRP A 68 -4.21 7.99 -16.90
N ALA A 69 -5.22 8.37 -16.12
CA ALA A 69 -5.90 9.65 -16.34
C ALA A 69 -4.93 10.85 -16.28
N ARG A 70 -3.96 10.81 -15.36
CA ARG A 70 -2.91 11.84 -15.26
C ARG A 70 -1.96 11.82 -16.46
N LEU A 71 -1.58 10.64 -16.95
CA LEU A 71 -0.71 10.49 -18.12
C LEU A 71 -1.39 10.94 -19.42
N GLU A 72 -2.69 10.70 -19.56
CA GLU A 72 -3.49 11.13 -20.71
C GLU A 72 -3.76 12.65 -20.75
N GLY A 73 -3.18 13.40 -19.81
CA GLY A 73 -3.31 14.86 -19.79
C GLY A 73 -4.61 15.35 -19.17
N ALA A 74 -5.32 14.53 -18.39
CA ALA A 74 -6.29 15.07 -17.44
C ALA A 74 -5.52 15.89 -16.42
N THR A 75 -5.47 17.19 -16.70
CA THR A 75 -4.83 18.24 -15.91
C THR A 75 -5.17 17.98 -14.45
N PRO A 76 -4.19 17.82 -13.52
CA PRO A 76 -4.53 17.80 -12.11
C PRO A 76 -5.38 19.04 -11.83
N PRO A 77 -6.44 18.98 -11.01
CA PRO A 77 -7.18 20.19 -10.65
C PRO A 77 -6.13 21.22 -10.25
N GLN A 78 -6.03 22.29 -11.04
CA GLN A 78 -4.99 23.30 -10.88
C GLN A 78 -5.00 23.66 -9.39
N PRO A 79 -3.89 23.48 -8.64
CA PRO A 79 -3.91 23.82 -7.23
C PRO A 79 -4.41 25.25 -7.16
N ALA A 80 -5.46 25.48 -6.36
CA ALA A 80 -6.09 26.79 -6.26
C ALA A 80 -4.97 27.82 -6.07
N SER A 81 -4.76 28.68 -7.06
CA SER A 81 -3.68 29.65 -7.02
C SER A 81 -4.05 30.66 -5.93
N ILE A 82 -3.43 30.52 -4.76
CA ILE A 82 -3.59 31.46 -3.66
C ILE A 82 -2.77 32.69 -4.06
N ARG A 83 -3.44 33.72 -4.59
CA ARG A 83 -2.84 35.05 -4.72
C ARG A 83 -2.74 35.64 -3.33
N MET A 84 -1.51 35.74 -2.81
CA MET A 84 -1.23 36.56 -1.63
C MET A 84 -1.60 38.02 -1.99
N PRO A 85 -2.34 38.74 -1.12
CA PRO A 85 -2.52 40.17 -1.31
C PRO A 85 -1.15 40.86 -1.33
N GLU A 86 -1.00 41.91 -2.14
CA GLU A 86 0.23 42.70 -2.15
C GLU A 86 0.57 43.12 -0.71
N PRO A 87 1.83 42.96 -0.27
CA PRO A 87 2.23 43.45 1.04
C PRO A 87 1.85 44.93 1.14
N PRO A 88 1.31 45.40 2.28
CA PRO A 88 0.97 46.80 2.45
C PRO A 88 2.20 47.62 2.11
N ARG A 89 2.09 48.43 1.06
CA ARG A 89 3.12 49.41 0.72
C ARG A 89 3.14 50.35 1.90
N GLU A 90 4.18 50.27 2.71
CA GLU A 90 4.50 51.28 3.72
C GLU A 90 4.64 52.60 2.97
N THR A 91 3.51 53.28 2.83
CA THR A 91 3.43 54.64 2.36
C THR A 91 3.10 55.44 3.61
N ALA A 92 3.96 56.41 3.89
CA ALA A 92 3.84 57.47 4.90
C ALA A 92 4.45 57.21 6.30
N LEU A 93 5.76 57.42 6.38
CA LEU A 93 6.43 58.20 7.43
C LEU A 93 7.79 58.61 6.84
N THR A 94 8.15 59.83 6.49
CA THR A 94 7.72 61.18 6.84
C THR A 94 8.37 62.13 5.82
N ASP A 95 7.59 62.89 5.07
CA ASP A 95 8.01 64.20 4.59
C ASP A 95 7.64 65.19 5.71
N GLY A 96 8.62 65.94 6.22
CA GLY A 96 8.35 66.99 7.19
C GLY A 96 9.53 67.43 8.05
N GLY A 97 10.21 68.49 7.62
CA GLY A 97 10.88 69.47 8.50
C GLY A 97 12.38 69.45 8.54
#